data_AF-A0A1B6AVB5-F1
#
_entry.id   AF-A0A1B6AVB5-F1
#
_cell.length_a   1.000
_cell.length_b   1.000
_cell.length_c   1.000
_cell.angle_alpha   90.00
_cell.angle_beta   90.00
_cell.angle_gamma   90.00
#
_symmetry.space_group_name_H-M   'P 1'
#
loop_
_entity.id
_entity.type
_entity.pdbx_description
1 polymer ?
#
loop_
_entity_poly.entity_id
_entity_poly.type
_entity_poly.pdbx_seq_one_letter_code
_entity_poly.pdbx_strand_id
1 'polypeptide(L)' 'MDEGRKLLRISRTAKDPVRLRRAIVVLMSAQGQTVKDITSLMQVGEDYVRYLIHAFNERGFDALDPKWSGGRPR' A
#
# COMPACT_ATOMS: atom_id res chain seq x y z
N MET A 1 -6.83 -17.79 3.93
CA MET A 1 -6.02 -17.22 5.04
C MET A 1 -4.61 -16.81 4.59
N ASP A 2 -4.20 -17.18 3.37
CA ASP A 2 -2.83 -16.97 2.87
C ASP A 2 -2.50 -15.51 2.49
N GLU A 3 -3.50 -14.74 2.07
CA GLU A 3 -3.30 -13.36 1.61
C GLU A 3 -2.82 -12.43 2.73
N GLY A 4 -3.46 -12.47 3.90
CA GLY A 4 -3.04 -11.67 5.06
C GLY A 4 -1.62 -12.03 5.53
N ARG A 5 -1.25 -13.32 5.49
CA ARG A 5 0.11 -13.78 5.84
C ARG A 5 1.14 -13.33 4.81
N LYS A 6 0.81 -13.34 3.52
CA LYS A 6 1.66 -12.83 2.44
C LYS A 6 1.84 -11.31 2.55
N LEU A 7 0.77 -10.57 2.84
CA LEU A 7 0.82 -9.12 3.05
C LEU A 7 1.70 -8.75 4.25
N LEU A 8 1.53 -9.46 5.37
CA LEU A 8 2.39 -9.28 6.56
C LEU A 8 3.86 -9.62 6.28
N ARG A 9 4.14 -10.61 5.42
CA ARG A 9 5.52 -10.91 5.01
C ARG A 9 6.10 -9.74 4.22
N ILE A 10 5.36 -9.21 3.24
CA ILE A 10 5.82 -8.10 2.39
C ILE A 10 6.06 -6.84 3.22
N SER A 11 5.17 -6.51 4.16
CA SER A 11 5.36 -5.35 5.04
C SER A 11 6.58 -5.45 5.97
N ARG A 12 7.20 -6.63 6.08
CA ARG A 12 8.40 -6.87 6.90
C ARG A 12 9.67 -7.06 6.08
N THR A 13 9.57 -7.47 4.81
CA THR A 13 10.74 -7.89 4.01
C THR A 13 10.92 -7.13 2.71
N ALA A 14 9.98 -6.25 2.31
CA ALA A 14 10.11 -5.47 1.09
C ALA A 14 11.34 -4.54 1.17
N LYS A 15 12.24 -4.66 0.17
CA LYS A 15 13.41 -3.80 0.04
C LYS A 15 13.09 -2.46 -0.63
N ASP A 16 12.10 -2.46 -1.52
CA ASP A 16 11.64 -1.24 -2.19
C ASP A 16 10.78 -0.39 -1.22
N PRO A 17 11.16 0.87 -0.96
CA PRO A 17 10.44 1.72 -0.01
C PRO A 17 8.99 2.01 -0.42
N VAL A 18 8.71 2.09 -1.73
CA VAL A 18 7.34 2.34 -2.23
C VAL A 18 6.48 1.11 -1.97
N ARG A 19 6.99 -0.08 -2.30
CA ARG A 19 6.30 -1.35 -2.05
C ARG A 19 6.07 -1.58 -0.56
N LEU A 20 7.06 -1.28 0.28
CA LEU A 20 6.94 -1.36 1.74
C LEU A 20 5.84 -0.44 2.26
N ARG A 21 5.87 0.85 1.90
CA ARG A 21 4.89 1.85 2.36
C ARG A 21 3.47 1.50 1.91
N ARG A 22 3.30 1.05 0.65
CA ARG A 22 1.98 0.62 0.14
C ARG A 22 1.46 -0.62 0.86
N ALA A 23 2.33 -1.59 1.16
CA ALA A 23 1.94 -2.80 1.91
C ALA A 23 1.47 -2.47 3.33
N ILE A 24 2.14 -1.51 4.00
CA ILE A 24 1.75 -1.07 5.35
C ILE A 24 0.36 -0.43 5.34
N VAL A 25 0.06 0.45 4.36
CA VAL A 25 -1.27 1.08 4.23
C VAL A 25 -2.38 0.03 4.08
N VAL A 26 -2.19 -0.92 3.16
CA VAL A 26 -3.18 -1.99 2.93
C VAL A 26 -3.31 -2.88 4.17
N LEU A 27 -2.20 -3.19 4.86
CA LEU A 27 -2.23 -4.00 6.08
C LEU A 27 -3.02 -3.32 7.20
N MET A 28 -2.81 -2.02 7.43
CA MET A 28 -3.55 -1.24 8.42
C MET A 28 -5.06 -1.21 8.10
N SER A 29 -5.41 -1.03 6.83
CA SER A 29 -6.81 -1.10 6.38
C SER A 29 -7.42 -2.49 6.58
N ALA A 30 -6.69 -3.56 6.25
CA ALA A 30 -7.12 -4.93 6.47
C ALA A 30 -7.29 -5.28 7.97
N GLN A 31 -6.60 -4.57 8.86
CA GLN A 31 -6.75 -4.65 10.32
C GLN A 31 -7.91 -3.79 10.86
N GLY A 32 -8.65 -3.10 9.99
CA GLY A 32 -9.81 -2.29 10.36
C GLY A 32 -9.50 -0.87 10.80
N GLN A 33 -8.27 -0.38 10.59
CA GLN A 33 -7.98 1.05 10.84
C GLN A 33 -8.73 1.94 9.86
N THR A 34 -9.23 3.07 10.36
CA THR A 34 -9.91 4.03 9.51
C THR A 34 -8.91 4.74 8.60
N VAL A 35 -9.39 5.25 7.46
CA VAL A 35 -8.54 6.05 6.55
C VAL A 35 -7.91 7.22 7.31
N LYS A 36 -8.66 7.88 8.21
CA LYS A 36 -8.16 8.99 9.03
C LYS A 36 -7.01 8.57 9.95
N ASP A 37 -7.12 7.42 10.61
CA ASP A 37 -6.04 6.91 11.47
C ASP A 37 -4.77 6.62 10.65
N ILE A 38 -4.93 6.00 9.48
CA ILE A 38 -3.82 5.69 8.58
C ILE A 38 -3.13 6.98 8.11
N THR A 39 -3.89 8.00 7.70
CA THR A 39 -3.32 9.28 7.28
C THR A 39 -2.52 9.96 8.39
N SER A 40 -3.01 9.89 9.63
CA SER A 40 -2.33 10.43 10.82
C SER A 40 -1.05 9.65 11.14
N LEU A 41 -1.11 8.32 11.15
CA LEU A 41 0.05 7.48 11.51
C LEU A 41 1.16 7.51 10.45
N MET A 42 0.78 7.52 9.17
CA MET A 42 1.73 7.40 8.05
C MET A 42 2.11 8.74 7.43
N GLN A 43 1.44 9.84 7.84
CA GLN A 43 1.65 11.19 7.30
C GLN A 43 1.50 11.21 5.77
N VAL A 44 0.40 10.66 5.28
CA VAL A 44 0.04 10.57 3.86
C VAL A 44 -1.35 11.16 3.63
N GLY A 45 -1.65 11.55 2.39
CA GLY A 45 -2.96 12.09 2.03
C GLY A 45 -4.07 11.04 2.02
N GLU A 46 -5.29 11.47 2.33
CA GLU A 46 -6.49 10.61 2.33
C GLU A 46 -6.77 10.00 0.95
N ASP A 47 -6.67 10.78 -0.12
CA ASP A 47 -6.86 10.31 -1.49
C ASP A 47 -5.86 9.20 -1.86
N TYR A 48 -4.62 9.32 -1.36
CA TYR A 48 -3.60 8.30 -1.58
C TYR A 48 -3.96 6.99 -0.88
N VAL A 49 -4.44 7.04 0.36
CA VAL A 49 -4.87 5.85 1.10
C VAL A 49 -6.05 5.18 0.41
N ARG A 50 -7.08 5.95 0.05
CA ARG A 50 -8.26 5.45 -0.68
C ARG A 50 -7.86 4.82 -2.01
N TYR A 51 -7.03 5.51 -2.79
CA TYR A 51 -6.50 4.98 -4.05
C TYR A 51 -5.78 3.65 -3.86
N LEU A 52 -4.92 3.52 -2.85
CA LEU A 52 -4.19 2.27 -2.61
C LEU A 52 -5.11 1.11 -2.21
N ILE A 53 -6.10 1.37 -1.37
CA ILE A 53 -7.08 0.35 -0.96
C ILE A 53 -7.88 -0.11 -2.19
N HIS A 54 -8.39 0.82 -2.99
CA HIS A 54 -9.10 0.49 -4.23
C HIS A 54 -8.21 -0.27 -5.22
N ALA A 55 -6.99 0.22 -5.45
CA ALA A 55 -6.01 -0.42 -6.32
C ALA A 55 -5.68 -1.84 -5.87
N PHE A 56 -5.53 -2.08 -4.57
CA PHE A 56 -5.26 -3.40 -4.02
C PHE A 56 -6.48 -4.32 -4.14
N ASN A 57 -7.69 -3.81 -3.89
CA ASN A 57 -8.91 -4.61 -4.07
C ASN A 57 -9.15 -5.02 -5.54
N GLU A 58 -8.69 -4.21 -6.49
CA GLU A 58 -8.81 -4.48 -7.92
C GLU A 58 -7.71 -5.41 -8.45
N ARG A 59 -6.45 -5.20 -8.04
CA ARG A 59 -5.25 -5.84 -8.64
C ARG A 59 -4.46 -6.71 -7.68
N GLY A 60 -4.85 -6.80 -6.42
CA GLY A 60 -4.12 -7.51 -5.37
C GLY A 60 -2.71 -6.98 -5.19
N PHE A 61 -1.76 -7.90 -5.00
CA PHE A 61 -0.36 -7.59 -4.71
C PHE A 61 0.37 -6.79 -5.78
N ASP A 62 -0.10 -6.82 -7.03
CA ASP A 62 0.48 -6.06 -8.14
C ASP A 62 0.29 -4.55 -7.96
N ALA A 63 -0.70 -4.13 -7.16
CA ALA A 63 -0.89 -2.72 -6.80
C ALA A 63 0.24 -2.17 -5.90
N LEU A 64 0.96 -3.05 -5.20
CA LEU A 64 2.03 -2.66 -4.29
C LEU A 64 3.29 -2.26 -5.05
N ASP A 65 3.47 -2.73 -6.29
CA ASP A 65 4.67 -2.46 -7.05
C ASP A 65 4.71 -1.01 -7.56
N PRO A 66 5.88 -0.35 -7.50
CA PRO A 66 6.04 0.98 -8.06
C PRO A 66 5.72 0.95 -9.56
N LYS A 67 4.83 1.86 -10.00
CA LYS A 67 4.60 2.09 -11.42
C LYS A 67 5.75 2.95 -11.92
N TRP A 68 6.79 2.31 -12.45
CA TRP A 68 7.84 3.04 -13.16
C TRP A 68 7.30 3.49 -14.52
N SER A 69 6.68 4.67 -14.56
CA SER A 69 6.56 5.42 -15.81
C SER A 69 7.92 6.04 -16.10
N GLY A 70 8.79 5.27 -16.76
CA GLY A 70 10.08 5.78 -17.21
C GLY A 70 9.87 6.94 -18.18
N GLY A 71 10.39 8.12 -17.83
CA GLY A 71 10.46 9.25 -18.73
C GLY A 71 10.62 10.58 -18.01
N ARG A 72 11.77 11.24 -18.25
CA ARG A 72 11.88 12.70 -18.06
C ARG A 72 10.86 13.36 -19.00
N PRO A 73 9.99 14.26 -18.53
CA PRO A 73 9.21 15.12 -19.41
C PRO A 73 10.19 15.85 -20.35
N ARG A 74 9.96 15.76 -21.66
CA ARG A 74 10.68 16.61 -22.62
C ARG A 74 10.21 18.05 -22.48
#